data_AF-A0AA88HE02-F1
#
_entry.id   AF-A0AA88HE02-F1
#
_cell.length_a   1.000
_cell.length_b   1.000
_cell.length_c   1.000
_cell.angle_alpha   90.00
_cell.angle_beta   90.00
_cell.angle_gamma   90.00
#
_symmetry.space_group_name_H-M   'P 1'
#
loop_
_entity.id
_entity.type
_entity.pdbx_description
1 polymer ?
#
loop_
_entity_poly.entity_id
_entity_poly.type
_entity_poly.pdbx_seq_one_letter_code
_entity_poly.pdbx_strand_id
1 'polypeptide(L)'
;MALVRGNCGIVEKTVYFGVWIGSILYSCISLLAISKKLRPLLNNEDFEEGRLLKEEKDVSDLEWEYWSKTVLRLTLPFTLHLLISFTMNHKSQEKIAIALRVFVTLACVCMIFGILASFFIILKCLTMFLISKTKCKSLIWFVCLSTLFIGRFETAKQFLFGNDDLAWYGFSVTYSWCNMRALSYGLDVSNGVNTSLFNFLKYFFYLPIFFCGPVITYESFQIGSNDPKKNQLQNIRWWNILQISRYVFWYIVSEAVLHYFYFNAIQQEAFLVGKLGRWELAGLGYAMGQFFQMKYVFFYGLCGEIARIDGVNAPPPPICIGRVHLYSHMWRYFDRGLHSILVKYIYVPIVKLNPSNFMKIAGSVLSFGYVFLWHGPYDFVLVWSILNCLGIIVEMIARKIGKTNSYKEFEMNLGYSHRRRFVVLLSVPLFAVSMVSNFYFFFGLKIGNIFAKRILFDFDIFRLLLRYLIFYCGCQVSMELSSIGTS
;
A
#
# COMPACT_ATOMS: atom_id res chain seq x y z
N MET A 1 -14.86 -12.27 14.11
CA MET A 1 -13.99 -12.23 15.29
C MET A 1 -13.89 -10.81 15.80
N ALA A 2 -14.68 -10.47 16.83
CA ALA A 2 -14.22 -9.45 17.77
C ALA A 2 -12.92 -9.98 18.39
N LEU A 3 -11.98 -9.10 18.74
CA LEU A 3 -10.75 -9.46 19.44
C LEU A 3 -11.11 -10.26 20.69
N VAL A 4 -11.01 -11.58 20.59
CA VAL A 4 -11.22 -12.46 21.73
C VAL A 4 -10.07 -12.19 22.68
N ARG A 5 -10.35 -11.44 23.75
CA ARG A 5 -9.42 -11.20 24.86
C ARG A 5 -9.36 -12.46 25.74
N GLY A 6 -8.76 -13.52 25.20
CA GLY A 6 -8.26 -14.63 26.02
C GLY A 6 -6.87 -14.27 26.53
N ASN A 7 -6.69 -14.27 27.86
CA ASN A 7 -5.38 -14.04 28.47
C ASN A 7 -4.49 -15.28 28.26
N CYS A 8 -3.42 -15.14 27.49
CA CYS A 8 -2.32 -16.11 27.46
C CYS A 8 -1.38 -15.84 28.64
N GLY A 9 -0.80 -16.90 29.22
CA GLY A 9 0.22 -16.76 30.27
C GLY A 9 1.50 -16.12 29.71
N ILE A 10 2.32 -15.52 30.56
CA ILE A 10 3.56 -14.84 30.11
C ILE A 10 4.52 -15.81 29.42
N VAL A 11 4.68 -17.03 29.95
CA VAL A 11 5.52 -18.09 29.36
C VAL A 11 5.04 -18.44 27.96
N GLU A 12 3.74 -18.63 27.78
CA GLU A 12 3.14 -18.95 26.50
C GLU A 12 3.35 -17.82 25.49
N LYS A 13 3.16 -16.56 25.89
CA LYS A 13 3.47 -15.40 25.04
C LYS A 13 4.94 -15.42 24.62
N THR A 14 5.86 -15.60 25.57
CA THR A 14 7.30 -15.67 25.28
C THR A 14 7.63 -16.76 24.27
N VAL A 15 7.01 -17.94 24.37
CA VAL A 15 7.17 -19.01 23.39
C VAL A 15 6.66 -18.58 22.01
N TYR A 16 5.46 -17.99 21.92
CA TYR A 16 4.92 -17.54 20.63
C TYR A 16 5.78 -16.48 19.96
N PHE A 17 6.24 -15.48 20.71
CA PHE A 17 7.16 -14.46 20.22
C PHE A 17 8.51 -15.08 19.82
N GLY A 18 9.07 -15.96 20.65
CA GLY A 18 10.34 -16.64 20.39
C GLY A 18 10.31 -17.49 19.12
N VAL A 19 9.26 -18.31 18.93
CA VAL A 19 9.11 -19.13 17.72
C VAL A 19 8.92 -18.25 16.49
N TRP A 20 8.07 -17.23 16.55
CA TRP A 20 7.79 -16.36 15.40
C TRP A 20 9.02 -15.55 15.00
N ILE A 21 9.61 -14.81 15.94
CA ILE A 21 10.80 -13.97 15.69
C ILE A 21 12.00 -14.85 15.33
N GLY A 22 12.23 -15.94 16.06
CA GLY A 22 13.33 -16.87 15.77
C GLY A 22 13.23 -17.48 14.38
N SER A 23 12.02 -17.86 13.94
CA SER A 23 11.81 -18.39 12.59
C SER A 23 12.06 -17.35 11.50
N ILE A 24 11.66 -16.09 11.72
CA ILE A 24 11.94 -14.98 10.81
C ILE A 24 13.44 -14.69 10.75
N LEU A 25 14.11 -14.59 11.90
CA LEU A 25 15.55 -14.31 11.94
C LEU A 25 16.33 -15.43 11.24
N TYR A 26 15.99 -16.69 11.52
CA TYR A 26 16.63 -17.83 10.89
C TYR A 26 16.40 -17.87 9.37
N SER A 27 15.19 -17.53 8.90
CA SER A 27 14.90 -17.46 7.47
C SER A 27 15.66 -16.31 6.79
N CYS A 28 15.75 -15.13 7.43
CA CYS A 28 16.55 -14.00 6.94
C CYS A 28 18.05 -14.32 6.91
N ILE A 29 18.60 -15.01 7.91
CA ILE A 29 20.00 -15.45 7.93
C ILE A 29 20.25 -16.47 6.80
N SER A 30 19.32 -17.40 6.60
CA SER A 30 19.38 -18.36 5.50
C SER A 30 19.38 -17.66 4.14
N LEU A 31 18.52 -16.64 3.98
CA LEU A 31 18.50 -15.81 2.78
C LEU A 31 19.84 -15.08 2.59
N LEU A 32 20.34 -14.40 3.62
CA LEU A 32 21.62 -13.68 3.55
C LEU A 32 22.79 -14.59 3.12
N ALA A 33 22.82 -15.82 3.65
CA ALA A 33 23.84 -16.81 3.28
C ALA A 33 23.71 -17.25 1.81
N ILE A 34 22.50 -17.54 1.34
CA ILE A 34 22.29 -17.98 -0.04
C ILE A 34 22.48 -16.84 -1.05
N SER A 35 22.17 -15.60 -0.69
CA SER A 35 22.34 -14.43 -1.58
C SER A 35 23.79 -14.24 -2.01
N LYS A 36 24.74 -14.34 -1.07
CA LYS A 36 26.17 -14.29 -1.39
C LYS A 36 26.61 -15.44 -2.30
N LYS A 37 26.05 -16.63 -2.10
CA LYS A 37 26.35 -17.82 -2.91
C LYS A 37 25.76 -17.71 -4.32
N LEU A 38 24.59 -17.09 -4.46
CA LEU A 38 23.90 -16.92 -5.74
C LEU A 38 24.42 -15.73 -6.54
N ARG A 39 25.06 -14.74 -5.91
CA ARG A 39 25.55 -13.53 -6.59
C ARG A 39 26.25 -13.79 -7.94
N PRO A 40 27.18 -14.77 -8.09
CA PRO A 40 27.84 -15.03 -9.39
C PRO A 40 26.93 -15.55 -10.50
N LEU A 41 25.72 -16.01 -10.16
CA LEU A 41 24.72 -16.54 -11.09
C LEU A 41 23.64 -15.51 -11.47
N LEU A 42 23.63 -14.36 -10.80
CA LEU A 42 22.68 -13.27 -11.07
C LEU A 42 23.23 -12.35 -12.15
N ASN A 43 22.34 -11.67 -12.88
CA ASN A 43 22.74 -10.73 -13.93
C ASN A 43 23.55 -9.58 -13.30
N ASN A 44 24.64 -9.17 -13.94
CA ASN A 44 25.45 -8.06 -13.44
C ASN A 44 24.77 -6.70 -13.62
N GLU A 45 23.83 -6.58 -14.56
CA GLU A 45 23.04 -5.36 -14.78
C GLU A 45 22.05 -5.08 -13.63
N ASP A 46 21.80 -6.07 -12.78
CA ASP A 46 20.96 -5.93 -11.58
C ASP A 46 21.71 -5.26 -10.41
N PHE A 47 22.99 -4.94 -10.58
CA PHE A 47 23.84 -4.43 -9.51
C PHE A 47 24.59 -3.16 -9.93
N GLU A 48 24.64 -2.21 -8.99
CA GLU A 48 25.42 -0.96 -9.13
C GLU A 48 26.19 -0.67 -7.83
N GLU A 49 27.19 0.21 -7.90
CA GLU A 49 27.83 0.75 -6.69
C GLU A 49 26.82 1.61 -5.92
N GLY A 50 26.54 1.26 -4.66
CA GLY A 50 25.58 2.01 -3.86
C GLY A 50 26.08 3.38 -3.44
N ARG A 51 25.13 4.29 -3.19
CA ARG A 51 25.42 5.68 -2.82
C ARG A 51 25.86 5.83 -1.36
N LEU A 52 25.36 4.97 -0.48
CA LEU A 52 25.62 5.04 0.96
C LEU A 52 26.84 4.21 1.36
N LEU A 53 26.83 2.94 0.96
CA LEU A 53 27.96 2.04 1.09
C LEU A 53 28.52 1.92 -0.33
N LYS A 54 29.80 2.25 -0.54
CA LYS A 54 30.50 2.12 -1.84
C LYS A 54 30.77 0.65 -2.20
N GLU A 55 29.79 -0.19 -1.88
CA GLU A 55 29.74 -1.62 -2.09
C GLU A 55 28.65 -1.89 -3.13
N GLU A 56 28.66 -3.10 -3.68
CA GLU A 56 27.65 -3.54 -4.62
C GLU A 56 26.25 -3.56 -4.01
N LYS A 57 25.26 -3.04 -4.74
CA LYS A 57 23.87 -2.90 -4.32
C LYS A 57 22.93 -3.51 -5.37
N ASP A 58 21.96 -4.28 -4.92
CA ASP A 58 20.82 -4.73 -5.74
C ASP A 58 19.94 -3.54 -6.13
N VAL A 59 19.83 -3.28 -7.44
CA VAL A 59 19.02 -2.21 -8.05
C VAL A 59 17.85 -2.74 -8.89
N SER A 60 17.52 -4.02 -8.78
CA SER A 60 16.47 -4.66 -9.59
C SER A 60 15.04 -4.21 -9.28
N ASP A 61 14.78 -3.54 -8.14
CA ASP A 61 13.46 -2.99 -7.83
C ASP A 61 13.27 -1.61 -8.49
N LEU A 62 12.65 -1.63 -9.68
CA LEU A 62 12.40 -0.42 -10.48
C LEU A 62 11.61 0.66 -9.72
N GLU A 63 10.64 0.26 -8.89
CA GLU A 63 9.84 1.20 -8.11
C GLU A 63 10.69 1.97 -7.10
N TRP A 64 11.52 1.25 -6.33
CA TRP A 64 12.42 1.84 -5.34
C TRP A 64 13.44 2.75 -6.01
N GLU A 65 14.11 2.28 -7.05
CA GLU A 65 15.13 3.06 -7.75
C GLU A 65 14.55 4.34 -8.38
N TYR A 66 13.37 4.24 -8.98
CA TYR A 66 12.69 5.40 -9.55
C TYR A 66 12.24 6.40 -8.50
N TRP A 67 11.45 5.95 -7.52
CA TRP A 67 10.78 6.85 -6.59
C TRP A 67 11.70 7.39 -5.51
N SER A 68 12.72 6.64 -5.07
CA SER A 68 13.72 7.16 -4.13
C SER A 68 14.49 8.34 -4.74
N LYS A 69 14.97 8.18 -5.99
CA LYS A 69 15.64 9.26 -6.74
C LYS A 69 14.71 10.45 -6.97
N THR A 70 13.45 10.19 -7.32
CA THR A 70 12.45 11.24 -7.56
C THR A 70 12.12 12.03 -6.30
N VAL A 71 11.88 11.36 -5.17
CA VAL A 71 11.59 12.01 -3.89
C VAL A 71 12.72 12.93 -3.44
N LEU A 72 13.98 12.50 -3.62
CA LEU A 72 15.14 13.35 -3.31
C LEU A 72 15.18 14.60 -4.19
N ARG A 73 14.88 14.48 -5.50
CA ARG A 73 14.76 15.63 -6.43
C ARG A 73 13.62 16.58 -6.06
N LEU A 74 12.56 16.09 -5.40
CA LEU A 74 11.42 16.89 -4.97
C LEU A 74 11.66 17.72 -3.70
N THR A 75 12.82 17.60 -3.04
CA THR A 75 13.14 18.33 -1.80
C THR A 75 13.00 19.85 -1.95
N LEU A 76 13.55 20.43 -3.03
CA LEU A 76 13.44 21.87 -3.30
C LEU A 76 11.98 22.27 -3.64
N PRO A 77 11.29 21.58 -4.57
CA PRO A 77 9.86 21.81 -4.81
C PRO A 77 8.97 21.73 -3.57
N PHE A 78 9.18 20.75 -2.68
CA PHE A 78 8.46 20.66 -1.42
C PHE A 78 8.72 21.86 -0.52
N THR A 79 9.97 22.32 -0.44
CA THR A 79 10.33 23.51 0.31
C THR A 79 9.63 24.75 -0.26
N LEU A 80 9.65 24.93 -1.58
CA LEU A 80 8.95 26.04 -2.25
C LEU A 80 7.44 26.00 -2.00
N HIS A 81 6.82 24.81 -2.08
CA HIS A 81 5.40 24.64 -1.78
C HIS A 81 5.06 25.05 -0.35
N LEU A 82 5.84 24.59 0.63
CA LEU A 82 5.65 24.95 2.05
C LEU A 82 5.87 26.44 2.30
N LEU A 83 6.89 27.05 1.67
CA LEU A 83 7.13 28.49 1.77
C LEU A 83 5.94 29.30 1.25
N ILE A 84 5.36 28.92 0.11
CA ILE A 84 4.14 29.55 -0.42
C ILE A 84 2.97 29.34 0.57
N SER A 85 2.84 28.16 1.16
CA SER A 85 1.82 27.89 2.18
C SER A 85 1.92 28.79 3.39
N PHE A 86 3.12 28.96 3.91
CA PHE A 86 3.35 29.71 5.14
C PHE A 86 3.30 31.21 4.95
N THR A 87 3.76 31.72 3.80
CA THR A 87 3.82 33.16 3.53
C THR A 87 2.50 33.72 2.99
N MET A 88 1.73 32.91 2.26
CA MET A 88 0.51 33.35 1.56
C MET A 88 -0.76 32.69 2.11
N ASN A 89 -0.87 32.56 3.44
CA ASN A 89 -2.02 31.94 4.10
C ASN A 89 -3.20 32.91 4.36
N HIS A 90 -3.11 34.16 3.88
CA HIS A 90 -4.20 35.12 4.01
C HIS A 90 -5.28 34.89 2.95
N LYS A 91 -6.56 34.98 3.33
CA LYS A 91 -7.71 34.78 2.42
C LYS A 91 -7.64 35.64 1.15
N SER A 92 -7.08 36.86 1.23
CA SER A 92 -6.92 37.75 0.08
C SER A 92 -5.93 37.25 -0.96
N GLN A 93 -4.95 36.43 -0.56
CA GLN A 93 -3.89 35.90 -1.41
C GLN A 93 -4.11 34.43 -1.81
N GLU A 94 -5.18 33.78 -1.31
CA GLU A 94 -5.38 32.33 -1.48
C GLU A 94 -5.39 31.90 -2.96
N LYS A 95 -6.06 32.66 -3.84
CA LYS A 95 -6.10 32.35 -5.28
C LYS A 95 -4.71 32.39 -5.92
N ILE A 96 -3.88 33.36 -5.53
CA ILE A 96 -2.50 33.51 -6.02
C ILE A 96 -1.64 32.37 -5.48
N ALA A 97 -1.77 32.05 -4.19
CA ALA A 97 -1.07 30.93 -3.56
C ALA A 97 -1.39 29.59 -4.25
N ILE A 98 -2.68 29.36 -4.58
CA ILE A 98 -3.11 28.18 -5.34
C ILE A 98 -2.45 28.17 -6.72
N ALA A 99 -2.48 29.28 -7.46
CA ALA A 99 -1.87 29.36 -8.78
C ALA A 99 -0.36 29.08 -8.75
N LEU A 100 0.37 29.62 -7.79
CA LEU A 100 1.81 29.36 -7.61
C LEU A 100 2.09 27.89 -7.27
N ARG A 101 1.33 27.27 -6.37
CA ARG A 101 1.51 25.84 -6.05
C ARG A 101 1.18 24.92 -7.22
N VAL A 102 0.14 25.25 -7.99
CA VAL A 102 -0.20 24.55 -9.24
C VAL A 102 0.96 24.69 -10.24
N PHE A 103 1.51 25.90 -10.39
CA PHE A 103 2.66 26.14 -11.26
C PHE A 103 3.89 25.32 -10.84
N VAL A 104 4.25 25.31 -9.55
CA VAL A 104 5.36 24.50 -9.01
C VAL A 104 5.14 23.03 -9.34
N THR A 105 3.92 22.52 -9.14
CA THR A 105 3.59 21.11 -9.43
C THR A 105 3.71 20.80 -10.92
N LEU A 106 3.16 21.65 -11.80
CA LEU A 106 3.26 21.48 -13.25
C LEU A 106 4.70 21.59 -13.75
N ALA A 107 5.51 22.48 -13.17
CA ALA A 107 6.94 22.55 -13.45
C ALA A 107 7.65 21.24 -13.06
N CYS A 108 7.32 20.65 -11.92
CA CYS A 108 7.84 19.33 -11.53
C CYS A 108 7.43 18.24 -12.51
N VAL A 109 6.16 18.20 -12.91
CA VAL A 109 5.66 17.24 -13.91
C VAL A 109 6.41 17.39 -15.22
N CYS A 110 6.63 18.64 -15.68
CA CYS A 110 7.36 18.91 -16.91
C CYS A 110 8.84 18.52 -16.81
N MET A 111 9.48 18.74 -15.67
CA MET A 111 10.87 18.35 -15.44
C MET A 111 11.03 16.82 -15.37
N ILE A 112 10.06 16.10 -14.80
CA ILE A 112 10.16 14.65 -14.60
C ILE A 112 9.71 13.87 -15.84
N PHE A 113 8.63 14.32 -16.51
CA PHE A 113 7.98 13.57 -17.60
C PHE A 113 7.96 14.31 -18.94
N GLY A 114 8.39 15.56 -19.00
CA GLY A 114 8.35 16.38 -20.21
C GLY A 114 7.02 17.11 -20.45
N ILE A 115 7.03 17.95 -21.49
CA ILE A 115 5.92 18.85 -21.82
C ILE A 115 4.67 18.10 -22.29
N LEU A 116 4.85 17.02 -23.07
CA LEU A 116 3.75 16.26 -23.65
C LEU A 116 2.97 15.54 -22.54
N ALA A 117 3.65 14.86 -21.62
CA ALA A 117 3.03 14.24 -20.45
C ALA A 117 2.30 15.25 -19.56
N SER A 118 2.87 16.45 -19.40
CA SER A 118 2.22 17.56 -18.66
C SER A 118 0.89 17.96 -19.29
N PHE A 119 0.83 18.03 -20.63
CA PHE A 119 -0.41 18.29 -21.35
C PHE A 119 -1.49 17.26 -21.05
N PHE A 120 -1.17 15.96 -20.99
CA PHE A 120 -2.15 14.92 -20.65
C PHE A 120 -2.69 15.03 -19.22
N ILE A 121 -1.85 15.43 -18.27
CA ILE A 121 -2.29 15.67 -16.88
C ILE A 121 -3.23 16.89 -16.82
N ILE A 122 -2.91 17.98 -17.52
CA ILE A 122 -3.78 19.17 -17.62
C ILE A 122 -5.10 18.80 -18.30
N LEU A 123 -5.05 18.06 -19.41
CA LEU A 123 -6.24 17.60 -20.13
C LEU A 123 -7.12 16.74 -19.23
N LYS A 124 -6.53 15.84 -18.44
CA LYS A 124 -7.26 15.03 -17.45
C LYS A 124 -7.92 15.92 -16.40
N CYS A 125 -7.21 16.91 -15.87
CA CYS A 125 -7.76 17.88 -14.92
C CYS A 125 -8.97 18.60 -15.52
N LEU A 126 -8.82 19.23 -16.69
CA LEU A 126 -9.89 19.98 -17.35
C LEU A 126 -11.11 19.09 -17.66
N THR A 127 -10.88 17.92 -18.25
CA THR A 127 -11.94 16.96 -18.59
C THR A 127 -12.72 16.53 -17.35
N MET A 128 -12.02 16.17 -16.27
CA MET A 128 -12.66 15.72 -15.04
C MET A 128 -13.39 16.85 -14.31
N PHE A 129 -12.88 18.08 -14.37
CA PHE A 129 -13.59 19.25 -13.86
C PHE A 129 -14.92 19.47 -14.61
N LEU A 130 -14.90 19.46 -15.94
CA LEU A 130 -16.11 19.63 -16.75
C LEU A 130 -17.12 18.50 -16.50
N ILE A 131 -16.67 17.25 -16.47
CA ILE A 131 -17.53 16.11 -16.19
C ILE A 131 -18.12 16.19 -14.78
N SER A 132 -17.36 16.65 -13.78
CA SER A 132 -17.88 16.80 -12.41
C SER A 132 -19.06 17.77 -12.34
N LYS A 133 -19.13 18.77 -13.22
CA LYS A 133 -20.25 19.73 -13.29
C LYS A 133 -21.56 19.08 -13.72
N THR A 134 -21.49 17.98 -14.48
CA THR A 134 -22.69 17.21 -14.86
C THR A 134 -23.35 16.51 -13.66
N LYS A 135 -22.60 16.31 -12.57
CA LYS A 135 -23.00 15.54 -11.37
C LYS A 135 -23.46 14.10 -11.69
N CYS A 136 -23.23 13.60 -12.90
CA CYS A 136 -23.61 12.25 -13.31
C CYS A 136 -22.55 11.24 -12.87
N LYS A 137 -22.85 10.44 -11.83
CA LYS A 137 -21.93 9.45 -11.27
C LYS A 137 -21.47 8.43 -12.31
N SER A 138 -22.38 7.97 -13.18
CA SER A 138 -22.07 7.00 -14.22
C SER A 138 -21.06 7.56 -15.23
N LEU A 139 -21.22 8.82 -15.64
CA LEU A 139 -20.29 9.48 -16.55
C LEU A 139 -18.90 9.69 -15.92
N ILE A 140 -18.86 10.09 -14.64
CA ILE A 140 -17.61 10.23 -13.88
C ILE A 140 -16.86 8.90 -13.83
N TRP A 141 -17.55 7.81 -13.47
CA TRP A 141 -16.98 6.47 -13.45
C TRP A 141 -16.50 6.02 -14.83
N PHE A 142 -17.34 6.19 -15.85
CA PHE A 142 -17.02 5.82 -17.22
C PHE A 142 -15.72 6.48 -17.67
N VAL A 143 -15.58 7.80 -17.53
CA VAL A 143 -14.37 8.50 -17.96
C VAL A 143 -13.15 8.12 -17.11
N CYS A 144 -13.32 7.94 -15.80
CA CYS A 144 -12.21 7.45 -14.97
C CYS A 144 -11.72 6.07 -15.41
N LEU A 145 -12.62 5.10 -15.63
CA LEU A 145 -12.27 3.75 -16.07
C LEU A 145 -11.69 3.74 -17.49
N SER A 146 -12.28 4.49 -18.42
CA SER A 146 -11.78 4.59 -19.80
C SER A 146 -10.36 5.15 -19.86
N THR A 147 -10.05 6.18 -19.07
CA THR A 147 -8.67 6.72 -19.02
C THR A 147 -7.65 5.77 -18.38
N LEU A 148 -8.06 4.91 -17.44
CA LEU A 148 -7.19 3.85 -16.92
C LEU A 148 -6.88 2.81 -18.00
N PHE A 149 -7.84 2.52 -18.89
CA PHE A 149 -7.67 1.60 -20.01
C PHE A 149 -6.80 2.20 -21.13
N ILE A 150 -7.00 3.47 -21.48
CA ILE A 150 -6.23 4.16 -22.53
C ILE A 150 -4.74 4.21 -22.18
N GLY A 151 -4.40 4.45 -20.91
CA GLY A 151 -3.02 4.41 -20.42
C GLY A 151 -2.37 3.03 -20.46
N ARG A 152 -2.97 2.02 -21.12
CA ARG A 152 -2.41 0.68 -21.29
C ARG A 152 -2.07 0.35 -22.74
N PHE A 153 -2.42 1.19 -23.69
CA PHE A 153 -2.04 0.97 -25.07
C PHE A 153 -0.55 1.26 -25.26
N GLU A 154 0.17 0.30 -25.84
CA GLU A 154 1.61 0.45 -26.17
C GLU A 154 1.85 1.66 -27.08
N THR A 155 0.88 1.98 -27.95
CA THR A 155 0.93 3.19 -28.79
C THR A 155 0.95 4.48 -27.97
N ALA A 156 0.24 4.55 -26.84
CA ALA A 156 0.25 5.70 -25.96
C ALA A 156 1.60 5.83 -25.24
N LYS A 157 2.16 4.70 -24.79
CA LYS A 157 3.52 4.65 -24.22
C LYS A 157 4.56 5.13 -25.23
N GLN A 158 4.58 4.53 -26.41
CA GLN A 158 5.54 4.84 -27.47
C GLN A 158 5.44 6.30 -27.92
N PHE A 159 4.22 6.85 -28.00
CA PHE A 159 4.00 8.25 -28.33
C PHE A 159 4.53 9.22 -27.25
N LEU A 160 4.39 8.87 -25.97
CA LEU A 160 4.75 9.75 -24.87
C LEU A 160 6.23 9.66 -24.46
N PHE A 161 6.79 8.45 -24.44
CA PHE A 161 8.10 8.17 -23.85
C PHE A 161 8.99 7.31 -24.76
N GLY A 162 8.54 6.92 -25.95
CA GLY A 162 9.30 6.02 -26.83
C GLY A 162 9.59 4.69 -26.13
N ASN A 163 10.88 4.37 -26.00
CA ASN A 163 11.37 3.15 -25.34
C ASN A 163 11.79 3.37 -23.88
N ASP A 164 11.50 4.54 -23.29
CA ASP A 164 11.82 4.81 -21.87
C ASP A 164 10.74 4.18 -20.96
N ASP A 165 10.93 2.90 -20.65
CA ASP A 165 10.05 2.11 -19.77
C ASP A 165 9.96 2.69 -18.36
N LEU A 166 11.04 3.31 -17.87
CA LEU A 166 11.13 3.83 -16.52
C LEU A 166 10.31 5.13 -16.37
N ALA A 167 10.45 6.06 -17.33
CA ALA A 167 9.63 7.26 -17.37
C ALA A 167 8.14 6.93 -17.56
N TRP A 168 7.83 5.96 -18.43
CA TRP A 168 6.47 5.46 -18.61
C TRP A 168 5.89 4.89 -17.31
N TYR A 169 6.65 4.07 -16.59
CA TYR A 169 6.23 3.51 -15.30
C TYR A 169 5.87 4.63 -14.31
N GLY A 170 6.78 5.60 -14.11
CA GLY A 170 6.57 6.73 -13.22
C GLY A 170 5.34 7.56 -13.59
N PHE A 171 5.15 7.82 -14.89
CA PHE A 171 4.01 8.58 -15.39
C PHE A 171 2.71 7.81 -15.20
N SER A 172 2.69 6.51 -15.52
CA SER A 172 1.52 5.64 -15.37
C SER A 172 1.02 5.59 -13.93
N VAL A 173 1.94 5.46 -12.97
CA VAL A 173 1.62 5.51 -11.54
C VAL A 173 1.08 6.88 -11.14
N THR A 174 1.76 7.97 -11.52
CA THR A 174 1.32 9.36 -11.23
C THR A 174 -0.07 9.64 -11.81
N TYR A 175 -0.30 9.24 -13.05
CA TYR A 175 -1.56 9.41 -13.75
C TYR A 175 -2.69 8.59 -13.10
N SER A 176 -2.38 7.39 -12.61
CA SER A 176 -3.32 6.54 -11.86
C SER A 176 -3.72 7.16 -10.52
N TRP A 177 -2.79 7.84 -9.82
CA TRP A 177 -3.12 8.62 -8.61
C TRP A 177 -3.96 9.85 -8.94
N CYS A 178 -3.63 10.58 -10.02
CA CYS A 178 -4.44 11.68 -10.52
C CYS A 178 -5.87 11.24 -10.86
N ASN A 179 -6.01 10.04 -11.45
CA ASN A 179 -7.31 9.45 -11.75
C ASN A 179 -8.15 9.24 -10.49
N MET A 180 -7.58 8.67 -9.43
CA MET A 180 -8.26 8.47 -8.14
C MET A 180 -8.68 9.78 -7.48
N ARG A 181 -7.84 10.82 -7.54
CA ARG A 181 -8.20 12.15 -7.03
C ARG A 181 -9.37 12.74 -7.79
N ALA A 182 -9.30 12.73 -9.11
CA ALA A 182 -10.37 13.24 -9.96
C ALA A 182 -11.70 12.50 -9.73
N LEU A 183 -11.64 11.17 -9.58
CA LEU A 183 -12.79 10.35 -9.23
C LEU A 183 -13.40 10.79 -7.89
N SER A 184 -12.56 10.93 -6.86
CA SER A 184 -12.99 11.36 -5.53
C SER A 184 -13.66 12.74 -5.56
N TYR A 185 -13.07 13.71 -6.24
CA TYR A 185 -13.66 15.05 -6.40
C TYR A 185 -15.00 14.98 -7.13
N GLY A 186 -15.06 14.30 -8.29
CA GLY A 186 -16.27 14.21 -9.09
C GLY A 186 -17.44 13.58 -8.33
N LEU A 187 -17.19 12.50 -7.61
CA LEU A 187 -18.21 11.82 -6.81
C LEU A 187 -18.65 12.63 -5.59
N ASP A 188 -17.73 13.32 -4.91
CA ASP A 188 -18.08 14.23 -3.80
C ASP A 188 -18.94 15.41 -4.29
N VAL A 189 -18.61 16.01 -5.43
CA VAL A 189 -19.42 17.07 -6.05
C VAL A 189 -20.82 16.57 -6.45
N SER A 190 -20.90 15.36 -7.00
CA SER A 190 -22.19 14.71 -7.31
C SER A 190 -23.04 14.47 -6.05
N ASN A 191 -22.41 14.25 -4.91
CA ASN A 191 -23.07 14.08 -3.61
C ASN A 191 -23.37 15.40 -2.87
N GLY A 192 -23.19 16.56 -3.52
CA GLY A 192 -23.58 17.87 -2.98
C GLY A 192 -22.45 18.67 -2.34
N VAL A 193 -21.20 18.20 -2.40
CA VAL A 193 -20.05 19.03 -1.96
C VAL A 193 -19.85 20.19 -2.96
N ASN A 194 -19.57 21.38 -2.44
CA ASN A 194 -19.42 22.59 -3.26
C ASN A 194 -18.33 22.44 -4.33
N THR A 195 -18.68 22.86 -5.55
CA THR A 195 -17.81 22.80 -6.72
C THR A 195 -17.14 24.16 -6.99
N SER A 196 -15.81 24.19 -7.05
CA SER A 196 -15.03 25.37 -7.40
C SER A 196 -13.79 24.93 -8.19
N LEU A 197 -13.47 25.66 -9.27
CA LEU A 197 -12.26 25.39 -10.05
C LEU A 197 -11.01 25.50 -9.19
N PHE A 198 -10.91 26.54 -8.37
CA PHE A 198 -9.76 26.75 -7.48
C PHE A 198 -9.63 25.63 -6.44
N ASN A 199 -10.74 25.16 -5.87
CA ASN A 199 -10.71 24.05 -4.90
C ASN A 199 -10.28 22.75 -5.58
N PHE A 200 -10.73 22.53 -6.81
CA PHE A 200 -10.31 21.36 -7.58
C PHE A 200 -8.83 21.42 -7.94
N LEU A 201 -8.34 22.56 -8.44
CA LEU A 201 -6.92 22.74 -8.77
C LEU A 201 -6.03 22.57 -7.53
N LYS A 202 -6.41 23.17 -6.40
CA LYS A 202 -5.72 23.05 -5.10
C LYS A 202 -5.57 21.59 -4.66
N TYR A 203 -6.61 20.78 -4.88
CA TYR A 203 -6.63 19.36 -4.51
C TYR A 203 -5.93 18.46 -5.53
N PHE A 204 -6.21 18.66 -6.83
CA PHE A 204 -5.68 17.82 -7.91
C PHE A 204 -4.15 17.95 -8.00
N PHE A 205 -3.65 19.19 -8.02
CA PHE A 205 -2.21 19.52 -8.08
C PHE A 205 -1.58 19.70 -6.70
N TYR A 206 -2.08 19.01 -5.68
CA TYR A 206 -1.48 19.08 -4.36
C TYR A 206 -0.13 18.35 -4.31
N LEU A 207 0.97 19.13 -4.43
CA LEU A 207 2.34 18.64 -4.59
C LEU A 207 2.79 17.61 -3.53
N PRO A 208 2.57 17.82 -2.20
CA PRO A 208 3.15 16.98 -1.17
C PRO A 208 2.84 15.50 -1.32
N ILE A 209 1.67 15.16 -1.88
CA ILE A 209 1.31 13.78 -2.17
C ILE A 209 1.17 13.47 -3.66
N PHE A 210 1.45 14.41 -4.57
CA PHE A 210 1.12 14.33 -6.01
C PHE A 210 1.69 13.10 -6.71
N PHE A 211 3.00 12.87 -6.53
CA PHE A 211 3.73 11.78 -7.16
C PHE A 211 3.77 10.53 -6.27
N CYS A 212 4.18 10.74 -5.02
CA CYS A 212 4.30 9.76 -3.95
C CYS A 212 3.34 10.13 -2.83
N GLY A 213 2.81 9.15 -2.10
CA GLY A 213 2.09 9.44 -0.87
C GLY A 213 0.68 8.85 -0.85
N PRO A 214 0.05 8.85 0.33
CA PRO A 214 -1.27 8.27 0.46
C PRO A 214 -2.31 9.16 -0.23
N VAL A 215 -3.24 8.54 -0.94
CA VAL A 215 -4.41 9.26 -1.46
C VAL A 215 -5.27 9.77 -0.31
N ILE A 216 -5.73 11.00 -0.44
CA ILE A 216 -6.67 11.64 0.48
C ILE A 216 -7.93 11.92 -0.31
N THR A 217 -9.11 11.59 0.24
CA THR A 217 -10.39 11.93 -0.40
C THR A 217 -10.58 13.45 -0.46
N TYR A 218 -11.29 13.97 -1.46
CA TYR A 218 -11.55 15.41 -1.60
C TYR A 218 -12.21 16.02 -0.35
N GLU A 219 -13.25 15.39 0.21
CA GLU A 219 -13.87 15.84 1.47
C GLU A 219 -12.85 15.98 2.62
N SER A 220 -12.06 14.93 2.89
CA SER A 220 -11.04 14.97 3.94
C SER A 220 -9.98 16.05 3.70
N PHE A 221 -9.60 16.26 2.43
CA PHE A 221 -8.69 17.33 2.04
C PHE A 221 -9.28 18.72 2.31
N GLN A 222 -10.54 18.95 1.96
CA GLN A 222 -11.25 20.22 2.22
C GLN A 222 -11.37 20.50 3.71
N ILE A 223 -11.74 19.50 4.51
CA ILE A 223 -11.82 19.62 5.98
C ILE A 223 -10.46 20.04 6.56
N GLY A 224 -9.38 19.35 6.14
CA GLY A 224 -8.03 19.66 6.63
C GLY A 224 -7.53 21.02 6.17
N SER A 225 -7.77 21.38 4.91
CA SER A 225 -7.25 22.62 4.32
C SER A 225 -7.98 23.89 4.76
N ASN A 226 -9.23 23.79 5.23
CA ASN A 226 -10.03 24.94 5.63
C ASN A 226 -10.08 25.13 7.15
N ASP A 227 -9.34 24.34 7.93
CA ASP A 227 -9.31 24.43 9.39
C ASP A 227 -8.60 25.72 9.86
N PRO A 228 -9.35 26.71 10.39
CA PRO A 228 -8.78 28.01 10.77
C PRO A 228 -7.92 27.95 12.04
N LYS A 229 -7.92 26.82 12.78
CA LYS A 229 -7.16 26.67 14.03
C LYS A 229 -5.69 26.29 13.82
N LYS A 230 -5.25 26.06 12.58
CA LYS A 230 -3.86 25.70 12.25
C LYS A 230 -3.08 26.90 11.73
N ASN A 231 -2.59 27.76 12.62
CA ASN A 231 -1.49 28.67 12.27
C ASN A 231 -0.26 27.83 11.92
N GLN A 232 0.09 27.76 10.64
CA GLN A 232 0.94 26.70 10.08
C GLN A 232 2.43 26.79 10.49
N LEU A 233 2.98 28.00 10.69
CA LEU A 233 4.40 28.17 11.09
C LEU A 233 4.66 27.85 12.56
N GLN A 234 3.74 28.22 13.47
CA GLN A 234 3.88 27.94 14.92
C GLN A 234 3.63 26.46 15.28
N ASN A 235 3.24 25.64 14.31
CA ASN A 235 2.85 24.24 14.51
C ASN A 235 3.84 23.21 13.95
N ILE A 236 5.00 23.62 13.41
CA ILE A 236 6.09 22.65 13.23
C ILE A 236 6.59 22.28 14.62
N ARG A 237 6.17 21.11 15.08
CA ARG A 237 6.53 20.57 16.39
C ARG A 237 7.79 19.75 16.25
N TRP A 238 8.56 19.63 17.32
CA TRP A 238 9.64 18.65 17.44
C TRP A 238 9.20 17.24 17.00
N TRP A 239 7.93 16.90 17.22
CA TRP A 239 7.33 15.66 16.71
C TRP A 239 7.41 15.49 15.20
N ASN A 240 7.16 16.54 14.40
CA ASN A 240 7.23 16.46 12.94
C ASN A 240 8.66 16.19 12.46
N ILE A 241 9.65 16.85 13.10
CA ILE A 241 11.07 16.60 12.84
C ILE A 241 11.42 15.14 13.15
N LEU A 242 10.99 14.64 14.32
CA LEU A 242 11.19 13.23 14.69
C LEU A 242 10.55 12.25 13.70
N GLN A 243 9.37 12.58 13.15
CA GLN A 243 8.75 11.74 12.11
C GLN A 243 9.55 11.77 10.80
N ILE A 244 9.98 12.94 10.32
CA ILE A 244 10.83 13.04 9.12
C ILE A 244 12.13 12.23 9.34
N SER A 245 12.81 12.43 10.46
CA SER A 245 14.03 11.68 10.82
C SER A 245 13.79 10.17 10.85
N ARG A 246 12.64 9.73 11.39
CA ARG A 246 12.25 8.31 11.39
C ARG A 246 12.11 7.78 9.96
N TYR A 247 11.49 8.52 9.04
CA TYR A 247 11.31 8.03 7.66
C TYR A 247 12.63 8.02 6.90
N VAL A 248 13.51 9.01 7.12
CA VAL A 248 14.88 9.01 6.58
C VAL A 248 15.69 7.84 7.13
N PHE A 249 15.55 7.51 8.42
CA PHE A 249 16.18 6.32 8.99
C PHE A 249 15.74 5.03 8.27
N TRP A 250 14.44 4.86 8.01
CA TRP A 250 13.96 3.69 7.27
C TRP A 250 14.42 3.66 5.81
N TYR A 251 14.61 4.82 5.18
CA TYR A 251 15.26 4.90 3.86
C TYR A 251 16.69 4.37 3.91
N ILE A 252 17.50 4.84 4.88
CA ILE A 252 18.89 4.39 5.06
C ILE A 252 18.95 2.88 5.34
N VAL A 253 18.08 2.37 6.21
CA VAL A 253 17.99 0.91 6.48
C VAL A 253 17.63 0.13 5.22
N SER A 254 16.71 0.64 4.40
CA SER A 254 16.30 -0.02 3.17
C SER A 254 17.44 -0.05 2.14
N GLU A 255 18.15 1.07 1.95
CA GLU A 255 19.35 1.11 1.11
C GLU A 255 20.42 0.12 1.62
N ALA A 256 20.69 0.08 2.91
CA ALA A 256 21.68 -0.83 3.50
C ALA A 256 21.33 -2.31 3.29
N VAL A 257 20.05 -2.68 3.39
CA VAL A 257 19.59 -4.07 3.19
C VAL A 257 19.85 -4.56 1.76
N LEU A 258 19.73 -3.68 0.76
CA LEU A 258 19.94 -4.01 -0.66
C LEU A 258 21.39 -4.36 -1.00
N HIS A 259 22.35 -4.00 -0.16
CA HIS A 259 23.76 -4.40 -0.30
C HIS A 259 24.03 -5.86 0.06
N TYR A 260 23.11 -6.52 0.75
CA TYR A 260 23.39 -7.82 1.35
C TYR A 260 22.39 -8.91 0.97
N PHE A 261 21.11 -8.59 0.85
CA PHE A 261 20.08 -9.61 0.71
C PHE A 261 19.76 -10.02 -0.73
N TYR A 262 20.03 -9.16 -1.72
CA TYR A 262 19.83 -9.43 -3.15
C TYR A 262 18.48 -10.06 -3.55
N PHE A 263 17.42 -9.84 -2.76
CA PHE A 263 16.14 -10.50 -2.97
C PHE A 263 15.41 -10.00 -4.23
N ASN A 264 15.70 -8.78 -4.70
CA ASN A 264 15.07 -8.24 -5.90
C ASN A 264 15.72 -8.80 -7.17
N ALA A 265 17.03 -9.05 -7.15
CA ALA A 265 17.73 -9.75 -8.21
C ALA A 265 17.36 -11.25 -8.25
N ILE A 266 17.35 -11.92 -7.08
CA ILE A 266 17.01 -13.35 -6.99
C ILE A 266 15.60 -13.65 -7.54
N GLN A 267 14.62 -12.75 -7.33
CA GLN A 267 13.27 -12.97 -7.85
C GLN A 267 13.15 -12.88 -9.38
N GLN A 268 14.12 -12.32 -10.10
CA GLN A 268 14.08 -12.33 -11.56
C GLN A 268 14.35 -13.76 -12.10
N GLU A 269 15.04 -14.58 -11.30
CA GLU A 269 15.52 -15.90 -11.70
C GLU A 269 14.64 -17.04 -11.14
N ALA A 270 13.48 -17.26 -11.76
CA ALA A 270 12.52 -18.29 -11.33
C ALA A 270 13.13 -19.70 -11.19
N PHE A 271 14.13 -20.05 -12.00
CA PHE A 271 14.85 -21.31 -11.90
C PHE A 271 15.67 -21.41 -10.60
N LEU A 272 16.39 -20.35 -10.22
CA LEU A 272 17.15 -20.30 -8.97
C LEU A 272 16.21 -20.33 -7.77
N VAL A 273 15.10 -19.58 -7.81
CA VAL A 273 14.06 -19.60 -6.76
C VAL A 273 13.50 -21.01 -6.57
N GLY A 274 13.29 -21.75 -7.67
CA GLY A 274 12.84 -23.14 -7.64
C GLY A 274 13.79 -24.10 -6.93
N LYS A 275 15.08 -23.77 -6.84
CA LYS A 275 16.13 -24.57 -6.18
C LYS A 275 16.41 -24.19 -4.73
N LEU A 276 15.91 -23.03 -4.26
CA LEU A 276 16.11 -22.60 -2.88
C LEU A 276 15.62 -23.65 -1.89
N GLY A 277 16.24 -23.73 -0.73
CA GLY A 277 15.74 -24.42 0.45
C GLY A 277 14.46 -23.78 0.98
N ARG A 278 13.81 -24.42 1.96
CA ARG A 278 12.54 -23.91 2.53
C ARG A 278 12.72 -22.65 3.35
N TRP A 279 13.78 -22.61 4.15
CA TRP A 279 14.12 -21.46 4.98
C TRP A 279 14.62 -20.28 4.15
N GLU A 280 15.42 -20.55 3.12
CA GLU A 280 15.83 -19.56 2.12
C GLU A 280 14.62 -18.97 1.39
N LEU A 281 13.68 -19.82 0.94
CA LEU A 281 12.46 -19.36 0.28
C LEU A 281 11.54 -18.58 1.24
N ALA A 282 11.42 -19.01 2.50
CA ALA A 282 10.69 -18.26 3.52
C ALA A 282 11.34 -16.91 3.80
N GLY A 283 12.67 -16.85 3.82
CA GLY A 283 13.45 -15.62 3.93
C GLY A 283 13.21 -14.70 2.74
N LEU A 284 13.23 -15.24 1.51
CA LEU A 284 12.94 -14.50 0.28
C LEU A 284 11.55 -13.86 0.33
N GLY A 285 10.53 -14.64 0.68
CA GLY A 285 9.16 -14.15 0.80
C GLY A 285 9.01 -13.08 1.89
N TYR A 286 9.60 -13.30 3.08
CA TYR A 286 9.53 -12.34 4.17
C TYR A 286 10.28 -11.04 3.86
N ALA A 287 11.52 -11.13 3.35
CA ALA A 287 12.34 -9.98 3.00
C ALA A 287 11.68 -9.13 1.91
N MET A 288 11.12 -9.76 0.87
CA MET A 288 10.38 -9.05 -0.19
C MET A 288 9.16 -8.32 0.36
N GLY A 289 8.34 -9.00 1.19
CA GLY A 289 7.18 -8.36 1.81
C GLY A 289 7.57 -7.22 2.76
N GLN A 290 8.66 -7.39 3.52
CA GLN A 290 9.14 -6.40 4.46
C GLN A 290 9.72 -5.17 3.73
N PHE A 291 10.46 -5.39 2.64
CA PHE A 291 10.95 -4.34 1.76
C PHE A 291 9.79 -3.58 1.10
N PHE A 292 8.81 -4.31 0.53
CA PHE A 292 7.60 -3.72 -0.04
C PHE A 292 6.89 -2.79 0.96
N GLN A 293 6.71 -3.24 2.21
CA GLN A 293 6.16 -2.38 3.26
C GLN A 293 7.07 -1.16 3.54
N MET A 294 8.38 -1.34 3.64
CA MET A 294 9.33 -0.26 3.91
C MET A 294 9.31 0.84 2.84
N LYS A 295 9.14 0.47 1.56
CA LYS A 295 8.97 1.44 0.46
C LYS A 295 7.90 2.48 0.80
N TYR A 296 6.72 2.02 1.17
CA TYR A 296 5.61 2.90 1.51
C TYR A 296 5.72 3.50 2.91
N VAL A 297 6.43 2.89 3.86
CA VAL A 297 6.77 3.57 5.12
C VAL A 297 7.58 4.83 4.84
N PHE A 298 8.54 4.76 3.92
CA PHE A 298 9.31 5.93 3.51
C PHE A 298 8.46 6.89 2.66
N PHE A 299 7.93 6.45 1.52
CA PHE A 299 7.20 7.32 0.59
C PHE A 299 5.95 7.92 1.21
N TYR A 300 5.07 7.12 1.81
CA TYR A 300 3.83 7.65 2.41
C TYR A 300 4.09 8.36 3.73
N GLY A 301 5.10 7.90 4.48
CA GLY A 301 5.52 8.56 5.70
C GLY A 301 6.00 9.98 5.44
N LEU A 302 7.00 10.13 4.58
CA LEU A 302 7.62 11.43 4.27
C LEU A 302 6.64 12.36 3.53
N CYS A 303 6.09 11.92 2.40
CA CYS A 303 5.17 12.74 1.58
C CYS A 303 3.90 13.11 2.40
N GLY A 304 3.44 12.19 3.26
CA GLY A 304 2.33 12.45 4.21
C GLY A 304 2.70 13.37 5.38
N GLU A 305 3.93 13.36 5.88
CA GLU A 305 4.36 14.26 6.95
C GLU A 305 4.49 15.70 6.46
N ILE A 306 5.00 15.88 5.23
CA ILE A 306 5.03 17.19 4.56
C ILE A 306 3.60 17.73 4.41
N ALA A 307 2.63 16.88 4.03
CA ALA A 307 1.23 17.28 3.98
C ALA A 307 0.66 17.67 5.36
N ARG A 308 1.04 16.96 6.43
CA ARG A 308 0.62 17.29 7.81
C ARG A 308 1.21 18.61 8.30
N ILE A 309 2.47 18.90 7.95
CA ILE A 309 3.13 20.20 8.19
C ILE A 309 2.37 21.31 7.45
N ASP A 310 1.91 21.05 6.22
CA ASP A 310 1.06 21.94 5.42
C ASP A 310 -0.41 21.98 5.89
N GLY A 311 -0.72 21.39 7.04
CA GLY A 311 -2.05 21.42 7.68
C GLY A 311 -3.06 20.37 7.15
N VAL A 312 -2.71 19.62 6.11
CA VAL A 312 -3.56 18.56 5.54
C VAL A 312 -3.38 17.26 6.32
N ASN A 313 -4.48 16.68 6.81
CA ASN A 313 -4.43 15.46 7.61
C ASN A 313 -4.24 14.21 6.73
N ALA A 314 -3.02 13.96 6.26
CA ALA A 314 -2.67 12.75 5.52
C ALA A 314 -2.72 11.53 6.44
N PRO A 315 -3.24 10.37 5.97
CA PRO A 315 -3.29 9.16 6.77
C PRO A 315 -1.87 8.64 7.07
N PRO A 316 -1.71 7.85 8.15
CA PRO A 316 -0.40 7.30 8.50
C PRO A 316 0.09 6.26 7.46
N PRO A 317 1.40 5.99 7.40
CA PRO A 317 1.99 4.95 6.53
C PRO A 317 1.64 3.51 6.98
N PRO A 318 1.91 2.50 6.15
CA PRO A 318 1.56 1.11 6.45
C PRO A 318 2.05 0.61 7.81
N ILE A 319 1.27 -0.26 8.44
CA ILE A 319 1.69 -0.98 9.65
C ILE A 319 2.68 -2.11 9.29
N CYS A 320 3.45 -2.56 10.29
CA CYS A 320 4.35 -3.71 10.13
C CYS A 320 3.57 -4.95 9.67
N ILE A 321 3.99 -5.57 8.56
CA ILE A 321 3.31 -6.77 8.03
C ILE A 321 3.51 -7.99 8.94
N GLY A 322 4.63 -8.05 9.67
CA GLY A 322 4.94 -9.12 10.62
C GLY A 322 4.02 -9.20 11.83
N ARG A 323 3.10 -8.23 12.01
CA ARG A 323 2.06 -8.22 13.06
C ARG A 323 0.63 -8.30 12.51
N VAL A 324 0.43 -8.76 11.28
CA VAL A 324 -0.90 -8.84 10.64
C VAL A 324 -1.19 -10.25 10.16
N HIS A 325 -2.29 -10.84 10.62
CA HIS A 325 -2.77 -12.16 10.15
C HIS A 325 -4.13 -12.13 9.44
N LEU A 326 -4.90 -11.05 9.60
CA LEU A 326 -6.23 -10.89 9.00
C LEU A 326 -6.17 -10.06 7.72
N TYR A 327 -6.85 -10.51 6.67
CA TYR A 327 -7.09 -9.76 5.43
C TYR A 327 -7.75 -8.42 5.72
N SER A 328 -8.81 -8.39 6.53
CA SER A 328 -9.50 -7.11 6.81
C SER A 328 -8.61 -6.10 7.53
N HIS A 329 -7.66 -6.60 8.33
CA HIS A 329 -6.67 -5.76 9.00
C HIS A 329 -5.61 -5.25 8.03
N MET A 330 -5.09 -6.14 7.16
CA MET A 330 -4.13 -5.79 6.11
C MET A 330 -4.70 -4.70 5.18
N TRP A 331 -5.88 -4.93 4.60
CA TRP A 331 -6.52 -3.99 3.67
C TRP A 331 -6.87 -2.65 4.29
N ARG A 332 -7.17 -2.60 5.59
CA ARG A 332 -7.49 -1.35 6.27
C ARG A 332 -6.25 -0.50 6.57
N TYR A 333 -5.12 -1.13 6.86
CA TYR A 333 -3.98 -0.45 7.47
C TYR A 333 -2.67 -0.51 6.69
N PHE A 334 -2.64 -1.24 5.56
CA PHE A 334 -1.54 -1.15 4.61
C PHE A 334 -1.64 0.15 3.82
N ASP A 335 -2.58 0.24 2.87
CA ASP A 335 -2.90 1.48 2.15
C ASP A 335 -4.24 2.07 2.62
N ARG A 336 -4.16 2.96 3.60
CA ARG A 336 -5.33 3.65 4.17
C ARG A 336 -6.01 4.59 3.16
N GLY A 337 -5.25 5.14 2.22
CA GLY A 337 -5.76 6.07 1.21
C GLY A 337 -6.63 5.33 0.20
N LEU A 338 -6.07 4.29 -0.43
CA LEU A 338 -6.81 3.39 -1.31
C LEU A 338 -8.03 2.78 -0.61
N HIS A 339 -7.86 2.26 0.61
CA HIS A 339 -8.98 1.72 1.39
C HIS A 339 -10.11 2.73 1.58
N SER A 340 -9.78 4.00 1.87
CA SER A 340 -10.80 5.05 2.03
C SER A 340 -11.56 5.32 0.74
N ILE A 341 -10.87 5.30 -0.40
CA ILE A 341 -11.50 5.44 -1.73
C ILE A 341 -12.46 4.26 -2.00
N LEU A 342 -11.98 3.02 -1.82
CA LEU A 342 -12.78 1.81 -2.05
C LEU A 342 -14.02 1.79 -1.17
N VAL A 343 -13.86 2.08 0.13
CA VAL A 343 -14.97 2.05 1.08
C VAL A 343 -15.99 3.14 0.78
N LYS A 344 -15.54 4.39 0.60
CA LYS A 344 -16.43 5.54 0.44
C LYS A 344 -17.16 5.54 -0.90
N TYR A 345 -16.48 5.18 -1.98
CA TYR A 345 -17.01 5.36 -3.34
C TYR A 345 -17.52 4.09 -4.00
N ILE A 346 -17.17 2.90 -3.49
CA ILE A 346 -17.61 1.62 -4.06
C ILE A 346 -18.41 0.84 -3.02
N TYR A 347 -17.77 0.36 -1.96
CA TYR A 347 -18.37 -0.59 -1.02
C TYR A 347 -19.62 -0.03 -0.32
N VAL A 348 -19.52 1.13 0.34
CA VAL A 348 -20.64 1.71 1.11
C VAL A 348 -21.82 2.08 0.21
N PRO A 349 -21.63 2.74 -0.95
CA PRO A 349 -22.73 2.99 -1.88
C PRO A 349 -23.48 1.73 -2.30
N ILE A 350 -22.78 0.64 -2.63
CA ILE A 350 -23.39 -0.63 -3.04
C ILE A 350 -24.19 -1.25 -1.89
N VAL A 351 -23.61 -1.30 -0.68
CA VAL A 351 -24.28 -1.87 0.50
C VAL A 351 -25.50 -1.04 0.92
N LYS A 352 -25.47 0.28 0.74
CA LYS A 352 -26.60 1.17 1.06
C LYS A 352 -27.82 0.96 0.15
N LEU A 353 -27.65 0.44 -1.08
CA LEU A 353 -28.78 0.13 -1.97
C LEU A 353 -29.74 -0.88 -1.33
N ASN A 354 -29.18 -1.93 -0.73
CA ASN A 354 -29.90 -2.91 0.06
C ASN A 354 -28.93 -3.58 1.05
N PRO A 355 -29.06 -3.40 2.38
CA PRO A 355 -28.13 -3.91 3.40
C PRO A 355 -28.07 -5.44 3.58
N SER A 356 -28.16 -6.23 2.50
CA SER A 356 -28.11 -7.69 2.50
C SER A 356 -26.68 -8.25 2.50
N ASN A 357 -26.53 -9.53 2.83
CA ASN A 357 -25.22 -10.21 2.70
C ASN A 357 -24.76 -10.27 1.24
N PHE A 358 -25.70 -10.41 0.31
CA PHE A 358 -25.40 -10.39 -1.13
C PHE A 358 -24.74 -9.06 -1.53
N MET A 359 -25.30 -7.92 -1.12
CA MET A 359 -24.70 -6.61 -1.46
C MET A 359 -23.35 -6.36 -0.79
N LYS A 360 -23.09 -6.95 0.39
CA LYS A 360 -21.74 -6.92 1.01
C LYS A 360 -20.71 -7.71 0.19
N ILE A 361 -21.12 -8.87 -0.35
CA ILE A 361 -20.26 -9.66 -1.25
C ILE A 361 -20.05 -8.90 -2.55
N ALA A 362 -21.12 -8.42 -3.19
CA ALA A 362 -21.05 -7.63 -4.42
C ALA A 362 -20.18 -6.37 -4.24
N GLY A 363 -20.32 -5.65 -3.12
CA GLY A 363 -19.47 -4.51 -2.79
C GLY A 363 -18.00 -4.88 -2.64
N SER A 364 -17.71 -6.05 -2.08
CA SER A 364 -16.33 -6.55 -1.98
C SER A 364 -15.78 -6.91 -3.37
N VAL A 365 -16.52 -7.68 -4.16
CA VAL A 365 -16.14 -8.08 -5.52
C VAL A 365 -15.90 -6.87 -6.41
N LEU A 366 -16.78 -5.87 -6.38
CA LEU A 366 -16.63 -4.65 -7.17
C LEU A 366 -15.44 -3.79 -6.70
N SER A 367 -15.16 -3.76 -5.39
CA SER A 367 -13.97 -3.07 -4.87
C SER A 367 -12.68 -3.74 -5.37
N PHE A 368 -12.60 -5.07 -5.30
CA PHE A 368 -11.45 -5.82 -5.83
C PHE A 368 -11.36 -5.79 -7.35
N GLY A 369 -12.49 -5.73 -8.06
CA GLY A 369 -12.53 -5.51 -9.51
C GLY A 369 -11.94 -4.16 -9.89
N TYR A 370 -12.25 -3.10 -9.15
CA TYR A 370 -11.61 -1.79 -9.35
C TYR A 370 -10.10 -1.84 -9.07
N VAL A 371 -9.68 -2.48 -7.97
CA VAL A 371 -8.25 -2.64 -7.64
C VAL A 371 -7.51 -3.38 -8.76
N PHE A 372 -8.10 -4.46 -9.29
CA PHE A 372 -7.55 -5.22 -10.42
C PHE A 372 -7.36 -4.33 -11.66
N LEU A 373 -8.38 -3.58 -12.04
CA LEU A 373 -8.31 -2.67 -13.19
C LEU A 373 -7.30 -1.52 -12.98
N TRP A 374 -7.21 -1.00 -11.75
CA TRP A 374 -6.33 0.10 -11.41
C TRP A 374 -4.85 -0.31 -11.44
N HIS A 375 -4.49 -1.46 -10.86
CA HIS A 375 -3.13 -1.99 -10.94
C HIS A 375 -2.77 -2.43 -12.37
N GLY A 376 -3.72 -3.04 -13.08
CA GLY A 376 -3.59 -3.49 -14.46
C GLY A 376 -4.02 -4.95 -14.60
N PRO A 377 -4.58 -5.35 -15.77
CA PRO A 377 -5.20 -6.65 -15.96
C PRO A 377 -4.19 -7.79 -16.20
N TYR A 378 -3.18 -7.90 -15.34
CA TYR A 378 -2.20 -8.98 -15.40
C TYR A 378 -2.68 -10.22 -14.63
N ASP A 379 -2.32 -11.41 -15.09
CA ASP A 379 -2.76 -12.68 -14.49
C ASP A 379 -2.41 -12.78 -13.00
N PHE A 380 -1.23 -12.32 -12.61
CA PHE A 380 -0.80 -12.35 -11.22
C PHE A 380 -1.59 -11.36 -10.32
N VAL A 381 -1.99 -10.21 -10.86
CA VAL A 381 -2.87 -9.24 -10.17
C VAL A 381 -4.28 -9.80 -10.06
N LEU A 382 -4.77 -10.53 -11.06
CA LEU A 382 -6.06 -11.20 -11.03
C LEU A 382 -6.11 -12.24 -9.91
N VAL A 383 -5.11 -13.15 -9.86
CA VAL A 383 -5.01 -14.17 -8.82
C VAL A 383 -4.92 -13.53 -7.44
N TRP A 384 -4.07 -12.51 -7.27
CA TRP A 384 -3.97 -11.77 -6.01
C TRP A 384 -5.30 -11.13 -5.59
N SER A 385 -6.01 -10.49 -6.52
CA SER A 385 -7.31 -9.85 -6.25
C SER A 385 -8.39 -10.86 -5.86
N ILE A 386 -8.46 -12.00 -6.54
CA ILE A 386 -9.41 -13.08 -6.24
C ILE A 386 -9.13 -13.65 -4.85
N LEU A 387 -7.88 -14.01 -4.54
CA LEU A 387 -7.51 -14.59 -3.25
C LEU A 387 -7.80 -13.62 -2.09
N ASN A 388 -7.53 -12.32 -2.26
CA ASN A 388 -7.87 -11.32 -1.26
C ASN A 388 -9.39 -11.13 -1.08
N CYS A 389 -10.15 -11.11 -2.18
CA CYS A 389 -11.61 -11.03 -2.13
C CYS A 389 -12.21 -12.23 -1.38
N LEU A 390 -11.78 -13.44 -1.73
CA LEU A 390 -12.18 -14.68 -1.05
C LEU A 390 -11.80 -14.64 0.44
N GLY A 391 -10.59 -14.18 0.77
CA GLY A 391 -10.15 -14.03 2.16
C GLY A 391 -11.07 -13.13 2.99
N ILE A 392 -11.46 -11.97 2.45
CA ILE A 392 -12.40 -11.06 3.10
C ILE A 392 -13.80 -11.68 3.27
N ILE A 393 -14.27 -12.42 2.25
CA ILE A 393 -15.57 -13.13 2.31
C ILE A 393 -15.54 -14.22 3.38
N VAL A 394 -14.47 -15.03 3.44
CA VAL A 394 -14.28 -16.05 4.47
C VAL A 394 -14.29 -15.42 5.85
N GLU A 395 -13.55 -14.33 6.07
CA GLU A 395 -13.60 -13.62 7.34
C GLU A 395 -15.01 -13.13 7.67
N MET A 396 -15.73 -12.56 6.70
CA MET A 396 -17.10 -12.07 6.88
C MET A 396 -18.04 -13.21 7.32
N ILE A 397 -17.97 -14.37 6.65
CA ILE A 397 -18.72 -15.57 7.03
C ILE A 397 -18.34 -16.00 8.45
N ALA A 398 -17.05 -16.05 8.78
CA ALA A 398 -16.58 -16.38 10.12
C ALA A 398 -17.10 -15.41 11.19
N ARG A 399 -17.20 -14.09 10.92
CA ARG A 399 -17.83 -13.15 11.87
C ARG A 399 -19.33 -13.39 12.01
N LYS A 400 -20.01 -13.87 10.96
CA LYS A 400 -21.44 -14.19 11.02
C LYS A 400 -21.69 -15.45 11.82
N ILE A 401 -20.91 -16.51 11.58
CA ILE A 401 -20.91 -17.73 12.40
C ILE A 401 -20.64 -17.37 13.85
N GLY A 402 -19.64 -16.52 14.11
CA GLY A 402 -19.32 -16.02 15.45
C GLY A 402 -20.43 -15.25 16.18
N LYS A 403 -21.53 -14.90 15.50
CA LYS A 403 -22.68 -14.19 16.09
C LYS A 403 -23.87 -15.11 16.39
N THR A 404 -23.88 -16.36 15.90
CA THR A 404 -24.99 -17.30 16.15
C THR A 404 -25.01 -17.75 17.61
N ASN A 405 -26.20 -18.08 18.12
CA ASN A 405 -26.34 -18.54 19.51
C ASN A 405 -25.59 -19.85 19.74
N SER A 406 -25.66 -20.80 18.80
CA SER A 406 -24.94 -22.08 18.88
C SER A 406 -23.43 -21.90 18.97
N TYR A 407 -22.85 -20.96 18.21
CA TYR A 407 -21.41 -20.69 18.32
C TYR A 407 -21.08 -20.05 19.67
N LYS A 408 -21.87 -19.09 20.14
CA LYS A 408 -21.64 -18.45 21.45
C LYS A 408 -21.71 -19.47 22.59
N GLU A 409 -22.64 -20.41 22.54
CA GLU A 409 -22.76 -21.51 23.52
C GLU A 409 -21.55 -22.43 23.49
N PHE A 410 -21.15 -22.90 22.30
CA PHE A 410 -19.91 -23.65 22.11
C PHE A 410 -18.68 -22.89 22.63
N GLU A 411 -18.61 -21.59 22.35
CA GLU A 411 -17.52 -20.70 22.75
C GLU A 411 -17.45 -20.49 24.27
N MET A 412 -18.60 -20.45 24.95
CA MET A 412 -18.67 -20.44 26.41
C MET A 412 -18.16 -21.76 27.00
N ASN A 413 -18.51 -22.89 26.39
CA ASN A 413 -18.10 -24.23 26.84
C ASN A 413 -16.59 -24.49 26.67
N LEU A 414 -15.93 -23.87 25.68
CA LEU A 414 -14.47 -23.92 25.51
C LEU A 414 -13.69 -23.28 26.67
N GLY A 415 -14.31 -22.35 27.39
CA GLY A 415 -13.68 -21.54 28.42
C GLY A 415 -12.83 -20.38 27.87
N TYR A 416 -12.65 -19.34 28.70
CA TYR A 416 -11.99 -18.08 28.31
C TYR A 416 -10.57 -18.28 27.76
N SER A 417 -9.81 -19.22 28.33
CA SER A 417 -8.43 -19.50 27.95
C SER A 417 -8.31 -20.17 26.57
N HIS A 418 -9.22 -21.08 26.20
CA HIS A 418 -9.11 -21.82 24.93
C HIS A 418 -9.74 -21.10 23.74
N ARG A 419 -10.65 -20.16 23.99
CA ARG A 419 -11.33 -19.36 22.98
C ARG A 419 -10.36 -18.73 21.98
N ARG A 420 -9.30 -18.07 22.48
CA ARG A 420 -8.25 -17.47 21.64
C ARG A 420 -7.50 -18.52 20.84
N ARG A 421 -7.10 -19.63 21.46
CA ARG A 421 -6.34 -20.71 20.80
C ARG A 421 -7.14 -21.32 19.65
N PHE A 422 -8.41 -21.61 19.88
CA PHE A 422 -9.33 -22.12 18.86
C PHE A 422 -9.48 -21.16 17.68
N VAL A 423 -9.68 -19.87 17.96
CA VAL A 423 -9.76 -18.82 16.92
C VAL A 423 -8.48 -18.77 16.08
N VAL A 424 -7.32 -18.84 16.72
CA VAL A 424 -6.02 -18.82 16.03
C VAL A 424 -5.83 -20.08 15.19
N LEU A 425 -6.16 -21.27 15.70
CA LEU A 425 -6.11 -22.52 14.94
C LEU A 425 -6.90 -22.38 13.62
N LEU A 426 -8.12 -21.86 13.68
CA LEU A 426 -8.93 -21.63 12.48
C LEU A 426 -8.37 -20.55 11.54
N SER A 427 -7.56 -19.62 12.05
CA SER A 427 -7.00 -18.51 11.28
C SER A 427 -5.73 -18.89 10.51
N VAL A 428 -5.01 -19.94 10.93
CA VAL A 428 -3.72 -20.33 10.32
C VAL A 428 -3.82 -20.62 8.81
N PRO A 429 -4.80 -21.40 8.31
CA PRO A 429 -4.92 -21.63 6.86
C PRO A 429 -5.14 -20.33 6.08
N LEU A 430 -5.96 -19.44 6.63
CA LEU A 430 -6.26 -18.15 6.02
C LEU A 430 -5.02 -17.24 6.00
N PHE A 431 -4.22 -17.25 7.07
CA PHE A 431 -2.96 -16.54 7.12
C PHE A 431 -1.94 -17.07 6.09
N ALA A 432 -1.85 -18.40 5.91
CA ALA A 432 -1.01 -19.01 4.89
C ALA A 432 -1.40 -18.58 3.46
N VAL A 433 -2.71 -18.60 3.15
CA VAL A 433 -3.22 -18.14 1.85
C VAL A 433 -2.98 -16.64 1.67
N SER A 434 -3.02 -15.83 2.73
CA SER A 434 -2.71 -14.40 2.67
C SER A 434 -1.27 -14.13 2.25
N MET A 435 -0.31 -14.87 2.81
CA MET A 435 1.10 -14.78 2.40
C MET A 435 1.28 -15.19 0.93
N VAL A 436 0.72 -16.33 0.52
CA VAL A 436 0.81 -16.80 -0.87
C VAL A 436 0.16 -15.83 -1.84
N SER A 437 -0.99 -15.25 -1.48
CA SER A 437 -1.65 -14.22 -2.27
C SER A 437 -0.72 -13.03 -2.53
N ASN A 438 -0.06 -12.52 -1.50
CA ASN A 438 0.89 -11.42 -1.66
C ASN A 438 2.14 -11.84 -2.47
N PHE A 439 2.58 -13.09 -2.38
CA PHE A 439 3.68 -13.60 -3.21
C PHE A 439 3.35 -13.63 -4.70
N TYR A 440 2.10 -13.89 -5.10
CA TYR A 440 1.68 -13.68 -6.49
C TYR A 440 1.81 -12.22 -6.91
N PHE A 441 1.46 -11.28 -6.04
CA PHE A 441 1.56 -9.86 -6.33
C PHE A 441 3.01 -9.38 -6.45
N PHE A 442 3.91 -9.85 -5.57
CA PHE A 442 5.31 -9.43 -5.55
C PHE A 442 6.13 -10.08 -6.67
N PHE A 443 6.01 -11.39 -6.85
CA PHE A 443 6.93 -12.19 -7.67
C PHE A 443 6.34 -12.63 -9.01
N GLY A 444 5.09 -12.28 -9.28
CA GLY A 444 4.36 -12.75 -10.46
C GLY A 444 3.95 -14.22 -10.39
N LEU A 445 3.39 -14.72 -11.50
CA LEU A 445 2.69 -16.00 -11.54
C LEU A 445 3.63 -17.20 -11.34
N LYS A 446 4.79 -17.21 -12.00
CA LYS A 446 5.74 -18.34 -11.99
C LYS A 446 6.26 -18.62 -10.59
N ILE A 447 6.78 -17.59 -9.91
CA ILE A 447 7.34 -17.74 -8.56
C ILE A 447 6.22 -17.84 -7.51
N GLY A 448 5.10 -17.14 -7.69
CA GLY A 448 3.91 -17.32 -6.86
C GLY A 448 3.46 -18.80 -6.80
N ASN A 449 3.50 -19.52 -7.94
CA ASN A 449 3.21 -20.95 -7.98
C ASN A 449 4.22 -21.80 -7.20
N ILE A 450 5.51 -21.44 -7.19
CA ILE A 450 6.54 -22.12 -6.37
C ILE A 450 6.20 -21.98 -4.88
N PHE A 451 5.87 -20.75 -4.44
CA PHE A 451 5.44 -20.50 -3.07
C PHE A 451 4.16 -21.25 -2.71
N ALA A 452 3.14 -21.20 -3.57
CA ALA A 452 1.87 -21.90 -3.36
C ALA A 452 2.10 -23.41 -3.20
N LYS A 453 2.87 -24.03 -4.12
CA LYS A 453 3.22 -25.45 -4.07
C LYS A 453 3.89 -25.83 -2.74
N ARG A 454 4.87 -25.05 -2.28
CA ARG A 454 5.66 -25.39 -1.10
C ARG A 454 5.00 -25.05 0.24
N ILE A 455 4.11 -24.06 0.27
CA ILE A 455 3.42 -23.63 1.50
C ILE A 455 2.10 -24.39 1.67
N LEU A 456 1.28 -24.44 0.62
CA LEU A 456 -0.11 -24.93 0.70
C LEU A 456 -0.27 -26.39 0.29
N PHE A 457 0.55 -26.88 -0.65
CA PHE A 457 0.35 -28.20 -1.28
C PHE A 457 1.43 -29.23 -0.94
N ASP A 458 2.35 -28.91 -0.03
CA ASP A 458 3.36 -29.84 0.47
C ASP A 458 2.86 -30.52 1.75
N PHE A 459 2.33 -31.73 1.61
CA PHE A 459 1.64 -32.46 2.68
C PHE A 459 2.53 -33.39 3.50
N ASP A 460 3.85 -33.24 3.44
CA ASP A 460 4.73 -33.94 4.39
C ASP A 460 4.38 -33.54 5.83
N ILE A 461 4.04 -34.54 6.64
CA ILE A 461 3.37 -34.31 7.93
C ILE A 461 4.23 -33.49 8.90
N PHE A 462 5.53 -33.80 8.99
CA PHE A 462 6.43 -33.09 9.88
C PHE A 462 6.58 -31.63 9.45
N ARG A 463 6.76 -31.41 8.15
CA ARG A 463 6.89 -30.06 7.59
C ARG A 463 5.58 -29.28 7.69
N LEU A 464 4.44 -29.93 7.53
CA LEU A 464 3.12 -29.30 7.66
C LEU A 464 2.90 -28.84 9.10
N LEU A 465 3.16 -29.72 10.09
CA LEU A 465 3.03 -29.39 11.51
C LEU A 465 3.98 -28.25 11.92
N LEU A 466 5.22 -28.27 11.45
CA LEU A 466 6.19 -27.19 11.72
C LEU A 466 5.71 -25.84 11.15
N ARG A 467 5.28 -25.80 9.88
CA ARG A 467 4.75 -24.57 9.27
C ARG A 467 3.51 -24.07 10.01
N TYR A 468 2.61 -25.00 10.35
CA TYR A 468 1.38 -24.67 11.06
C TYR A 468 1.67 -24.10 12.46
N LEU A 469 2.63 -24.68 13.20
CA LEU A 469 3.10 -24.15 14.48
C LEU A 469 3.67 -22.72 14.34
N ILE A 470 4.54 -22.49 13.36
CA ILE A 470 5.14 -21.17 13.12
C ILE A 470 4.05 -20.13 12.80
N PHE A 471 3.12 -20.47 11.91
CA PHE A 471 2.02 -19.57 11.52
C PHE A 471 1.02 -19.37 12.65
N TYR A 472 0.78 -20.39 13.48
CA TYR A 472 -0.02 -20.29 14.70
C TYR A 472 0.62 -19.28 15.67
N CYS A 473 1.92 -19.38 15.93
CA CYS A 473 2.66 -18.41 16.73
C CYS A 473 2.59 -16.99 16.14
N GLY A 474 2.73 -16.84 14.82
CA GLY A 474 2.58 -15.55 14.14
C GLY A 474 1.19 -14.93 14.32
N CYS A 475 0.13 -15.73 14.20
CA CYS A 475 -1.24 -15.31 14.47
C CYS A 475 -1.43 -14.90 15.95
N GLN A 476 -0.86 -15.65 16.90
CA GLN A 476 -0.89 -15.31 18.32
C GLN A 476 -0.21 -13.98 18.62
N VAL A 477 0.99 -13.75 18.07
CA VAL A 477 1.73 -12.50 18.19
C VAL A 477 0.94 -11.33 17.59
N SER A 478 0.36 -11.53 16.41
CA SER A 478 -0.48 -10.51 15.76
C SER A 478 -1.70 -10.13 16.63
N MET A 479 -2.39 -11.11 17.23
CA MET A 479 -3.51 -10.84 18.15
C MET A 479 -3.04 -10.08 19.40
N GLU A 480 -1.88 -10.42 19.96
CA GLU A 480 -1.33 -9.74 21.14
C GLU A 480 -1.02 -8.28 20.84
N LEU A 481 -0.28 -8.01 19.76
CA LEU A 481 0.11 -6.65 19.37
C LEU A 481 -1.09 -5.79 18.98
N SER A 482 -2.15 -6.40 18.44
CA SER A 482 -3.40 -5.69 18.12
C SER A 482 -4.14 -5.22 19.37
N SER A 483 -3.99 -5.92 20.50
CA SER A 483 -4.60 -5.50 21.77
C SER A 483 -3.89 -4.29 22.40
N ILE A 484 -2.58 -4.17 22.19
CA ILE A 484 -1.74 -3.07 22.69
C ILE A 484 -1.94 -1.81 21.84
N GLY A 485 -2.15 -1.93 20.53
CA GLY A 485 -2.35 -0.78 19.64
C GLY A 485 -3.71 -0.08 19.75
N THR A 486 -4.58 -0.51 20.68
CA THR A 486 -5.90 0.09 20.96
C THR A 486 -5.97 0.81 22.31
N SER A 487 -4.86 0.90 23.03
CA SER A 487 -4.73 1.70 24.27
C SER A 487 -4.12 3.06 24.01
#